data_AF-A0A2V7MGA9-F1
#
_entry.id   AF-A0A2V7MGA9-F1
#
_cell.length_a   1.000
_cell.length_b   1.000
_cell.length_c   1.000
_cell.angle_alpha   90.00
_cell.angle_beta   90.00
_cell.angle_gamma   90.00
#
_symmetry.space_group_name_H-M   'P 1'
#
loop_
_entity.id
_entity.type
_entity.pdbx_description
1 polymer ?
#
loop_
_entity_poly.entity_id
_entity_poly.type
_entity_poly.pdbx_seq_one_letter_code
_entity_poly.pdbx_strand_id
1 'polypeptide(L)'
;MDTSPDVLTRDPAPVPVASDPRPAGGDAPARCEQDADQSLYLIGRPPLKDFLRFVKHHAVNPPAEKALTDAWQAAREVVHRLETEEAGIADDPPIGKLGSEYEPLLIEFLKDPLVHYGFNTVPTEVAIVELDRMVVYQEHIDITHSRRLQQTLGAIPGRAELFRTCLPYDHPQPPVKWCRAGEGKFVFVSPSNDLRFLGPRKVHPGELKDAPGGNLVGVVGASVGFGSNFMNAIYAEKRLILNNGSHRAFTLRQMGVTHVPCIVQHVPSRDELEVVASSSVRRNPDLYLKHVRPPMLKDYFDPQLRMVLPVHRRLRQITVRF
;
A
#
# COMPACT_ATOMS: atom_id res chain seq x y z
N MET A 1 1.37 -106.51 4.12
CA MET A 1 1.23 -106.51 2.65
C MET A 1 1.11 -105.06 2.21
N ASP A 2 1.56 -104.78 1.00
CA ASP A 2 1.59 -103.48 0.31
C ASP A 2 0.17 -102.88 0.11
N THR A 3 -0.05 -101.62 -0.29
CA THR A 3 0.83 -100.60 -0.90
C THR A 3 0.31 -99.17 -0.64
N SER A 4 1.09 -98.13 -0.96
CA SER A 4 0.65 -96.72 -1.20
C SER A 4 0.32 -96.51 -2.70
N PRO A 5 -0.17 -95.36 -3.21
CA PRO A 5 -0.55 -94.06 -2.60
C PRO A 5 -2.06 -93.72 -2.87
N ASP A 6 -2.64 -92.51 -3.04
CA ASP A 6 -2.28 -91.06 -3.12
C ASP A 6 -3.51 -90.24 -2.56
N VAL A 7 -3.56 -88.94 -2.20
CA VAL A 7 -3.25 -87.62 -2.84
C VAL A 7 -4.23 -87.28 -4.00
N LEU A 8 -4.96 -86.14 -4.09
CA LEU A 8 -4.84 -84.79 -3.50
C LEU A 8 -6.23 -84.07 -3.43
N THR A 9 -6.57 -83.34 -2.36
CA THR A 9 -7.34 -82.05 -2.34
C THR A 9 -7.59 -81.56 -0.88
N ARG A 10 -7.83 -80.25 -0.68
CA ARG A 10 -8.24 -79.64 0.62
C ARG A 10 -9.08 -78.38 0.42
N ASP A 11 -10.00 -78.14 1.35
CA ASP A 11 -11.01 -77.07 1.33
C ASP A 11 -10.50 -75.65 1.67
N PRO A 12 -11.23 -74.59 1.27
CA PRO A 12 -10.88 -73.20 1.57
C PRO A 12 -11.23 -72.75 3.00
N ALA A 13 -10.49 -71.76 3.51
CA ALA A 13 -10.65 -71.14 4.83
C ALA A 13 -11.21 -69.69 4.73
N PRO A 14 -11.79 -69.12 5.80
CA PRO A 14 -12.70 -67.97 5.70
C PRO A 14 -12.02 -66.58 5.66
N VAL A 15 -12.83 -65.59 5.26
CA VAL A 15 -12.43 -64.17 5.05
C VAL A 15 -12.19 -63.44 6.38
N PRO A 16 -11.08 -62.66 6.53
CA PRO A 16 -10.80 -61.85 7.71
C PRO A 16 -11.55 -60.50 7.70
N VAL A 17 -11.81 -59.97 8.91
CA VAL A 17 -12.43 -58.66 9.12
C VAL A 17 -11.44 -57.52 8.85
N ALA A 18 -11.90 -56.44 8.19
CA ALA A 18 -11.08 -55.28 7.91
C ALA A 18 -10.76 -54.45 9.17
N SER A 19 -9.51 -54.02 9.30
CA SER A 19 -9.02 -53.14 10.37
C SER A 19 -8.73 -51.72 9.84
N ASP A 20 -8.94 -50.71 10.68
CA ASP A 20 -8.77 -49.31 10.28
C ASP A 20 -7.33 -48.99 9.78
N PRO A 21 -7.19 -48.31 8.64
CA PRO A 21 -5.88 -47.84 8.19
C PRO A 21 -5.42 -46.65 9.05
N ARG A 22 -4.26 -46.81 9.68
CA ARG A 22 -3.53 -45.67 10.27
C ARG A 22 -3.24 -44.65 9.16
N PRO A 23 -3.37 -43.33 9.39
CA PRO A 23 -2.94 -42.36 8.40
C PRO A 23 -1.44 -42.52 8.14
N ALA A 24 -1.09 -42.91 6.92
CA ALA A 24 0.29 -42.87 6.45
C ALA A 24 0.80 -41.43 6.49
N GLY A 25 2.11 -41.24 6.68
CA GLY A 25 2.74 -39.93 6.64
C GLY A 25 2.61 -39.31 5.25
N GLY A 26 1.57 -38.49 5.04
CA GLY A 26 1.49 -37.63 3.87
C GLY A 26 2.57 -36.56 3.94
N ASP A 27 3.18 -36.25 2.79
CA ASP A 27 4.08 -35.11 2.68
C ASP A 27 3.44 -33.85 3.27
N ALA A 28 4.19 -33.13 4.10
CA ALA A 28 3.74 -31.85 4.60
C ALA A 28 3.52 -30.94 3.37
N PRO A 29 2.30 -30.40 3.15
CA PRO A 29 2.03 -29.60 1.96
C PRO A 29 3.00 -28.42 1.95
N ALA A 30 3.72 -28.25 0.84
CA ALA A 30 4.73 -27.21 0.67
C ALA A 30 4.12 -25.86 1.07
N ARG A 31 4.59 -25.28 2.19
CA ARG A 31 3.97 -24.12 2.82
C ARG A 31 3.86 -23.00 1.79
N CYS A 32 2.62 -22.62 1.48
CA CYS A 32 2.28 -21.93 0.23
C CYS A 32 3.14 -20.70 -0.06
N GLU A 33 3.99 -20.78 -1.08
CA GLU A 33 4.61 -19.60 -1.71
C GLU A 33 3.54 -18.63 -2.25
N GLN A 34 2.32 -19.13 -2.50
CA GLN A 34 1.16 -18.39 -2.99
C GLN A 34 0.60 -17.35 -1.99
N ASP A 35 0.98 -17.39 -0.71
CA ASP A 35 0.40 -16.50 0.32
C ASP A 35 1.31 -15.32 0.73
N ALA A 36 2.49 -15.21 0.11
CA ALA A 36 3.33 -14.01 0.19
C ALA A 36 2.79 -12.90 -0.73
N ASP A 37 2.84 -11.65 -0.26
CA ASP A 37 2.78 -10.49 -1.16
C ASP A 37 4.23 -10.08 -1.53
N GLN A 38 4.43 -9.27 -2.57
CA GLN A 38 5.77 -8.82 -2.97
C GLN A 38 5.93 -7.32 -2.74
N SER A 39 7.01 -6.92 -2.07
CA SER A 39 7.33 -5.52 -1.84
C SER A 39 8.68 -5.15 -2.47
N LEU A 40 8.69 -3.98 -3.10
CA LEU A 40 9.88 -3.28 -3.56
C LEU A 40 10.35 -2.37 -2.42
N TYR A 41 11.64 -2.40 -2.07
CA TYR A 41 12.26 -1.47 -1.13
C TYR A 41 13.45 -0.73 -1.80
N LEU A 42 13.52 0.59 -1.66
CA LEU A 42 14.62 1.43 -2.17
C LEU A 42 15.85 1.29 -1.27
N ILE A 43 17.01 1.02 -1.87
CA ILE A 43 18.28 0.79 -1.16
C ILE A 43 19.31 1.89 -1.47
N GLY A 44 20.44 1.89 -0.77
CA GLY A 44 21.49 2.92 -0.88
C GLY A 44 21.17 4.26 -0.21
N ARG A 45 19.94 4.78 -0.35
CA ARG A 45 19.48 6.03 0.31
C ARG A 45 19.02 5.83 1.76
N PRO A 46 18.07 4.93 2.10
CA PRO A 46 17.66 4.75 3.50
C PRO A 46 18.83 4.18 4.34
N PRO A 47 18.93 4.51 5.64
CA PRO A 47 20.03 3.99 6.46
C PRO A 47 20.02 2.46 6.51
N LEU A 48 21.20 1.82 6.38
CA LEU A 48 21.34 0.36 6.35
C LEU A 48 20.61 -0.33 7.51
N LYS A 49 20.66 0.24 8.73
CA LYS A 49 19.97 -0.26 9.94
C LYS A 49 18.44 -0.34 9.78
N ASP A 50 17.85 0.49 8.93
CA ASP A 50 16.41 0.62 8.74
C ASP A 50 15.94 -0.31 7.60
N PHE A 51 16.74 -0.45 6.53
CA PHE A 51 16.61 -1.50 5.52
C PHE A 51 16.70 -2.90 6.15
N LEU A 52 17.76 -3.20 6.90
CA LEU A 52 17.93 -4.50 7.58
C LEU A 52 16.78 -4.78 8.56
N ARG A 53 16.25 -3.75 9.24
CA ARG A 53 15.06 -3.88 10.10
C ARG A 53 13.80 -4.20 9.29
N PHE A 54 13.60 -3.57 8.14
CA PHE A 54 12.48 -3.89 7.25
C PHE A 54 12.54 -5.35 6.81
N VAL A 55 13.68 -5.80 6.25
CA VAL A 55 13.85 -7.18 5.78
C VAL A 55 13.60 -8.18 6.93
N LYS A 56 14.18 -7.96 8.10
CA LYS A 56 14.04 -8.81 9.30
C LYS A 56 12.61 -8.94 9.83
N HIS A 57 11.75 -7.94 9.65
CA HIS A 57 10.37 -7.96 10.17
C HIS A 57 9.29 -8.22 9.10
N HIS A 58 9.63 -8.16 7.81
CA HIS A 58 8.66 -8.27 6.71
C HIS A 58 8.91 -9.43 5.77
N ALA A 59 10.17 -9.80 5.47
CA ALA A 59 10.47 -10.80 4.45
C ALA A 59 10.19 -12.24 4.93
N VAL A 60 9.59 -13.06 4.07
CA VAL A 60 9.22 -14.46 4.39
C VAL A 60 10.45 -15.34 4.56
N ASN A 61 11.40 -15.20 3.63
CA ASN A 61 12.70 -15.88 3.63
C ASN A 61 13.78 -14.82 3.37
N PRO A 62 14.31 -14.15 4.41
CA PRO A 62 15.26 -13.05 4.24
C PRO A 62 16.62 -13.57 3.72
N PRO A 63 17.25 -12.90 2.74
CA PRO A 63 18.64 -13.16 2.36
C PRO A 63 19.61 -12.96 3.54
N ALA A 64 20.79 -13.58 3.47
CA ALA A 64 21.82 -13.42 4.48
C ALA A 64 22.24 -11.94 4.63
N GLU A 65 22.48 -11.49 5.87
CA GLU A 65 22.74 -10.07 6.21
C GLU A 65 23.93 -9.46 5.44
N LYS A 66 24.95 -10.27 5.14
CA LYS A 66 26.05 -9.87 4.26
C LYS A 66 25.54 -9.48 2.86
N ALA A 67 24.75 -10.35 2.20
CA ALA A 67 24.25 -10.08 0.85
C ALA A 67 23.32 -8.85 0.80
N LEU A 68 22.56 -8.60 1.88
CA LEU A 68 21.78 -7.36 2.03
C LEU A 68 22.69 -6.13 2.15
N THR A 69 23.77 -6.23 2.92
CA THR A 69 24.75 -5.15 3.10
C THR A 69 25.52 -4.87 1.82
N ASP A 70 26.03 -5.90 1.14
CA ASP A 70 26.73 -5.82 -0.14
C ASP A 70 25.85 -5.15 -1.21
N ALA A 71 24.57 -5.54 -1.30
CA ALA A 71 23.61 -4.92 -2.22
C ALA A 71 23.28 -3.46 -1.87
N TRP A 72 23.14 -3.14 -0.58
CA TRP A 72 22.90 -1.75 -0.13
C TRP A 72 24.11 -0.85 -0.41
N GLN A 73 25.34 -1.37 -0.27
CA GLN A 73 26.57 -0.66 -0.64
C GLN A 73 26.64 -0.42 -2.15
N ALA A 74 26.38 -1.44 -2.97
CA ALA A 74 26.35 -1.27 -4.43
C ALA A 74 25.33 -0.22 -4.90
N ALA A 75 24.13 -0.21 -4.30
CA ALA A 75 23.13 0.83 -4.53
C ALA A 75 23.58 2.23 -4.05
N ARG A 76 24.37 2.29 -2.98
CA ARG A 76 24.92 3.55 -2.45
C ARG A 76 25.92 4.20 -3.41
N GLU A 77 26.77 3.41 -4.07
CA GLU A 77 27.70 3.95 -5.08
C GLU A 77 26.94 4.49 -6.31
N VAL A 78 25.84 3.85 -6.71
CA VAL A 78 24.93 4.39 -7.75
C VAL A 78 24.29 5.69 -7.28
N VAL A 79 23.82 5.75 -6.03
CA VAL A 79 23.28 6.96 -5.39
C VAL A 79 24.27 8.14 -5.43
N HIS A 80 25.54 7.91 -5.06
CA HIS A 80 26.58 8.95 -5.06
C HIS A 80 26.97 9.40 -6.48
N ARG A 81 26.92 8.49 -7.46
CA ARG A 81 27.09 8.86 -8.87
C ARG A 81 25.93 9.74 -9.36
N LEU A 82 24.68 9.36 -9.10
CA LEU A 82 23.48 10.13 -9.45
C LEU A 82 23.39 11.49 -8.74
N GLU A 83 23.96 11.62 -7.54
CA GLU A 83 24.11 12.91 -6.85
C GLU A 83 25.01 13.90 -7.58
N THR A 84 25.89 13.41 -8.47
CA THR A 84 26.71 14.23 -9.36
C THR A 84 26.08 14.38 -10.75
N GLU A 85 25.63 13.28 -11.35
CA GLU A 85 25.07 13.22 -12.72
C GLU A 85 23.69 13.91 -12.84
N GLU A 86 22.88 13.88 -11.77
CA GLU A 86 21.52 14.40 -11.74
C GLU A 86 21.32 15.52 -10.71
N ALA A 87 22.38 16.26 -10.37
CA ALA A 87 22.31 17.37 -9.42
C ALA A 87 21.22 18.38 -9.83
N GLY A 88 20.28 18.66 -8.92
CA GLY A 88 19.16 19.58 -9.13
C GLY A 88 17.98 19.03 -9.95
N ILE A 89 17.98 17.75 -10.37
CA ILE A 89 16.97 17.23 -11.32
C ILE A 89 15.50 17.26 -10.81
N ALA A 90 15.29 17.43 -9.51
CA ALA A 90 13.97 17.55 -8.87
C ALA A 90 13.59 19.00 -8.51
N ASP A 91 14.37 20.01 -8.92
CA ASP A 91 14.07 21.43 -8.71
C ASP A 91 13.16 21.97 -9.82
N ASP A 92 12.29 22.91 -9.45
CA ASP A 92 11.34 23.60 -10.34
C ASP A 92 10.58 22.66 -11.32
N PRO A 93 10.02 21.53 -10.85
CA PRO A 93 9.39 20.54 -11.72
C PRO A 93 8.11 21.09 -12.38
N PRO A 94 7.76 20.62 -13.59
CA PRO A 94 6.61 21.16 -14.33
C PRO A 94 5.29 20.82 -13.63
N ILE A 95 4.60 21.88 -13.19
CA ILE A 95 3.22 21.87 -12.71
C ILE A 95 2.37 22.47 -13.84
N GLY A 96 1.77 21.61 -14.67
CA GLY A 96 0.96 22.01 -15.81
C GLY A 96 -0.51 22.21 -15.45
N LYS A 97 -1.21 23.07 -16.18
CA LYS A 97 -2.68 23.14 -16.10
C LYS A 97 -3.30 21.86 -16.66
N LEU A 98 -4.44 21.44 -16.11
CA LEU A 98 -5.28 20.44 -16.76
C LEU A 98 -5.75 20.96 -18.13
N GLY A 99 -5.72 20.09 -19.14
CA GLY A 99 -6.36 20.34 -20.43
C GLY A 99 -7.88 20.33 -20.32
N SER A 100 -8.57 20.99 -21.26
CA SER A 100 -10.03 21.18 -21.22
C SER A 100 -10.82 19.86 -21.30
N GLU A 101 -10.20 18.77 -21.77
CA GLU A 101 -10.78 17.42 -21.71
C GLU A 101 -11.12 16.93 -20.28
N TYR A 102 -10.52 17.53 -19.25
CA TYR A 102 -10.76 17.18 -17.85
C TYR A 102 -11.83 18.05 -17.18
N GLU A 103 -12.29 19.14 -17.81
CA GLU A 103 -13.24 20.10 -17.20
C GLU A 103 -14.50 19.43 -16.61
N PRO A 104 -15.19 18.49 -17.29
CA PRO A 104 -16.38 17.84 -16.72
C PRO A 104 -16.05 16.99 -15.49
N LEU A 105 -14.88 16.36 -15.45
CA LEU A 105 -14.45 15.51 -14.33
C LEU A 105 -13.96 16.36 -13.16
N LEU A 106 -13.30 17.49 -13.45
CA LEU A 106 -12.89 18.48 -12.46
C LEU A 106 -14.12 19.15 -11.81
N ILE A 107 -15.17 19.45 -12.58
CA ILE A 107 -16.43 20.01 -12.05
C ILE A 107 -17.11 19.04 -11.09
N GLU A 108 -17.16 17.73 -11.37
CA GLU A 108 -17.71 16.75 -10.41
C GLU A 108 -16.80 16.56 -9.19
N PHE A 109 -15.48 16.43 -9.41
CA PHE A 109 -14.48 16.31 -8.34
C PHE A 109 -14.49 17.50 -7.37
N LEU A 110 -14.65 18.73 -7.87
CA LEU A 110 -14.68 19.94 -7.03
C LEU A 110 -16.00 20.13 -6.25
N LYS A 111 -17.01 19.26 -6.42
CA LYS A 111 -18.20 19.23 -5.53
C LYS A 111 -17.98 18.37 -4.28
N ASP A 112 -16.90 17.60 -4.24
CA ASP A 112 -16.63 16.61 -3.21
C ASP A 112 -16.27 17.29 -1.86
N PRO A 113 -17.04 17.05 -0.77
CA PRO A 113 -16.74 17.60 0.54
C PRO A 113 -15.33 17.26 1.05
N LEU A 114 -14.75 16.11 0.66
CA LEU A 114 -13.41 15.72 1.07
C LEU A 114 -12.31 16.54 0.38
N VAL A 115 -12.62 17.20 -0.75
CA VAL A 115 -11.72 18.20 -1.34
C VAL A 115 -11.78 19.49 -0.52
N HIS A 116 -12.99 20.03 -0.31
CA HIS A 116 -13.20 21.28 0.44
C HIS A 116 -12.73 21.24 1.89
N TYR A 117 -12.87 20.10 2.57
CA TYR A 117 -12.46 19.94 3.98
C TYR A 117 -11.06 19.33 4.15
N GLY A 118 -10.53 18.63 3.14
CA GLY A 118 -9.23 17.97 3.21
C GLY A 118 -8.04 18.83 2.77
N PHE A 119 -8.28 19.88 1.97
CA PHE A 119 -7.23 20.64 1.28
C PHE A 119 -7.42 22.17 1.38
N ASN A 120 -7.85 22.65 2.56
CA ASN A 120 -8.14 24.06 2.83
C ASN A 120 -7.09 24.76 3.71
N THR A 121 -6.03 24.06 4.12
CA THR A 121 -4.98 24.60 5.01
C THR A 121 -4.05 25.56 4.29
N VAL A 122 -3.75 25.30 3.00
CA VAL A 122 -2.79 26.04 2.18
C VAL A 122 -3.34 26.22 0.75
N PRO A 123 -2.85 27.20 -0.04
CA PRO A 123 -3.27 27.38 -1.43
C PRO A 123 -3.11 26.09 -2.24
N THR A 124 -4.18 25.67 -2.90
CA THR A 124 -4.26 24.35 -3.53
C THR A 124 -4.88 24.43 -4.93
N GLU A 125 -4.32 23.70 -5.89
CA GLU A 125 -4.88 23.53 -7.24
C GLU A 125 -4.93 22.05 -7.65
N VAL A 126 -5.62 21.77 -8.77
CA VAL A 126 -5.52 20.48 -9.46
C VAL A 126 -4.72 20.69 -10.74
N ALA A 127 -3.58 20.01 -10.85
CA ALA A 127 -2.59 20.18 -11.92
C ALA A 127 -2.19 18.85 -12.55
N ILE A 128 -1.58 18.89 -13.74
CA ILE A 128 -0.91 17.75 -14.36
C ILE A 128 0.57 17.80 -14.01
N VAL A 129 1.12 16.70 -13.48
CA VAL A 129 2.50 16.66 -12.94
C VAL A 129 3.32 15.54 -13.58
N GLU A 130 4.60 15.81 -13.87
CA GLU A 130 5.56 14.82 -14.39
C GLU A 130 5.95 13.82 -13.29
N LEU A 131 5.59 12.56 -13.48
CA LEU A 131 5.79 11.48 -12.50
C LEU A 131 7.26 11.28 -12.12
N ASP A 132 8.17 11.31 -13.10
CA ASP A 132 9.60 11.04 -12.87
C ASP A 132 10.32 12.17 -12.14
N ARG A 133 9.71 13.36 -11.99
CA ARG A 133 10.24 14.49 -11.21
C ARG A 133 9.77 14.50 -9.76
N MET A 134 8.77 13.69 -9.41
CA MET A 134 8.20 13.70 -8.06
C MET A 134 9.19 13.14 -7.04
N VAL A 135 9.45 13.91 -5.98
CA VAL A 135 10.22 13.47 -4.81
C VAL A 135 9.39 12.50 -3.99
N VAL A 136 9.99 11.43 -3.48
CA VAL A 136 9.30 10.40 -2.67
C VAL A 136 9.94 10.22 -1.29
N TYR A 137 9.11 10.00 -0.28
CA TYR A 137 9.54 9.67 1.10
C TYR A 137 9.20 8.23 1.50
N GLN A 138 8.40 7.50 0.70
CA GLN A 138 8.07 6.11 0.98
C GLN A 138 9.23 5.23 0.50
N GLU A 139 9.81 4.47 1.42
CA GLU A 139 10.95 3.61 1.11
C GLU A 139 10.53 2.35 0.35
N HIS A 140 9.24 2.01 0.36
CA HIS A 140 8.72 0.76 -0.20
C HIS A 140 7.34 0.87 -0.84
N ILE A 141 7.08 -0.03 -1.79
CA ILE A 141 5.84 -0.19 -2.54
C ILE A 141 5.39 -1.66 -2.48
N ASP A 142 4.09 -1.91 -2.32
CA ASP A 142 3.45 -3.22 -2.54
C ASP A 142 3.25 -3.44 -4.05
N ILE A 143 4.07 -4.32 -4.63
CA ILE A 143 4.00 -4.70 -6.05
C ILE A 143 2.79 -5.62 -6.29
N THR A 144 2.35 -6.41 -5.31
CA THR A 144 1.14 -7.23 -5.47
C THR A 144 -0.11 -6.34 -5.56
N HIS A 145 -0.21 -5.28 -4.76
CA HIS A 145 -1.25 -4.26 -4.93
C HIS A 145 -1.13 -3.56 -6.30
N SER A 146 0.09 -3.16 -6.72
CA SER A 146 0.31 -2.55 -8.04
C SER A 146 -0.15 -3.45 -9.20
N ARG A 147 0.17 -4.75 -9.16
CA ARG A 147 -0.29 -5.72 -10.17
C ARG A 147 -1.81 -5.88 -10.19
N ARG A 148 -2.47 -5.90 -9.02
CA ARG A 148 -3.94 -5.95 -8.94
C ARG A 148 -4.55 -4.70 -9.60
N LEU A 149 -4.03 -3.50 -9.33
CA LEU A 149 -4.47 -2.26 -9.99
C LEU A 149 -4.21 -2.28 -11.50
N GLN A 150 -3.04 -2.73 -11.94
CA GLN A 150 -2.73 -2.90 -13.37
C GLN A 150 -3.70 -3.90 -14.05
N GLN A 151 -4.09 -4.97 -13.37
CA GLN A 151 -5.09 -5.93 -13.86
C GLN A 151 -6.50 -5.34 -13.94
N THR A 152 -6.87 -4.41 -13.04
CA THR A 152 -8.15 -3.70 -13.09
C THR A 152 -8.23 -2.71 -14.27
N LEU A 153 -7.14 -2.00 -14.55
CA LEU A 153 -7.05 -1.04 -15.66
C LEU A 153 -6.83 -1.73 -17.03
N GLY A 154 -6.12 -2.87 -17.03
CA GLY A 154 -5.83 -3.67 -18.22
C GLY A 154 -4.84 -3.02 -19.18
N ALA A 155 -5.31 -2.07 -19.98
CA ALA A 155 -4.51 -1.29 -20.92
C ALA A 155 -3.96 0.00 -20.28
N ILE A 156 -3.20 0.80 -21.02
CA ILE A 156 -2.83 2.16 -20.58
C ILE A 156 -4.12 2.98 -20.45
N PRO A 157 -4.44 3.55 -19.27
CA PRO A 157 -5.77 4.08 -19.01
C PRO A 157 -6.08 5.32 -19.85
N GLY A 158 -7.31 5.39 -20.36
CA GLY A 158 -7.80 6.58 -21.06
C GLY A 158 -7.90 7.79 -20.12
N ARG A 159 -7.85 9.02 -20.63
CA ARG A 159 -7.78 10.27 -19.83
C ARG A 159 -8.80 10.33 -18.66
N ALA A 160 -10.05 9.91 -18.89
CA ALA A 160 -11.08 9.90 -17.83
C ALA A 160 -10.85 8.84 -16.74
N GLU A 161 -10.27 7.69 -17.11
CA GLU A 161 -9.91 6.62 -16.19
C GLU A 161 -8.61 6.94 -15.44
N LEU A 162 -7.65 7.60 -16.10
CA LEU A 162 -6.44 8.16 -15.49
C LEU A 162 -6.81 9.19 -14.41
N PHE A 163 -7.75 10.10 -14.71
CA PHE A 163 -8.26 11.06 -13.74
C PHE A 163 -8.90 10.36 -12.53
N ARG A 164 -9.85 9.43 -12.75
CA ARG A 164 -10.50 8.70 -11.64
C ARG A 164 -9.54 7.84 -10.83
N THR A 165 -8.53 7.24 -11.48
CA THR A 165 -7.46 6.50 -10.78
C THR A 165 -6.72 7.41 -9.81
N CYS A 166 -6.35 8.62 -10.24
CA CYS A 166 -5.63 9.56 -9.38
C CYS A 166 -6.53 10.25 -8.35
N LEU A 167 -7.74 10.64 -8.74
CA LEU A 167 -8.67 11.51 -8.02
C LEU A 167 -10.09 10.87 -7.93
N PRO A 168 -10.24 9.76 -7.17
CA PRO A 168 -11.50 8.99 -7.12
C PRO A 168 -12.58 9.65 -6.24
N TYR A 169 -13.34 10.58 -6.84
CA TYR A 169 -14.53 11.22 -6.25
C TYR A 169 -15.76 10.27 -6.12
N ASP A 170 -15.62 9.03 -6.57
CA ASP A 170 -16.57 7.93 -6.41
C ASP A 170 -16.35 7.10 -5.13
N HIS A 171 -15.30 7.41 -4.37
CA HIS A 171 -14.94 6.80 -3.07
C HIS A 171 -14.99 5.26 -3.04
N PRO A 172 -14.25 4.56 -3.93
CA PRO A 172 -14.25 3.10 -3.99
C PRO A 172 -13.75 2.51 -2.67
N GLN A 173 -14.65 1.83 -1.95
CA GLN A 173 -14.36 1.30 -0.62
C GLN A 173 -13.63 -0.06 -0.71
N PRO A 174 -12.40 -0.18 -0.16
CA PRO A 174 -11.73 -1.47 -0.05
C PRO A 174 -12.54 -2.44 0.83
N PRO A 175 -12.48 -3.77 0.59
CA PRO A 175 -13.18 -4.74 1.42
C PRO A 175 -12.84 -4.57 2.90
N VAL A 176 -13.87 -4.53 3.75
CA VAL A 176 -13.72 -4.44 5.21
C VAL A 176 -14.61 -5.48 5.88
N LYS A 177 -14.06 -6.19 6.86
CA LYS A 177 -14.81 -7.07 7.77
C LYS A 177 -14.70 -6.48 9.16
N TRP A 178 -15.80 -6.47 9.91
CA TRP A 178 -15.78 -6.01 11.30
C TRP A 178 -16.73 -6.81 12.18
N CYS A 179 -16.45 -6.86 13.48
CA CYS A 179 -17.23 -7.58 14.47
C CYS A 179 -17.09 -6.99 15.87
N ARG A 180 -18.04 -7.32 16.75
CA ARG A 180 -17.86 -7.19 18.20
C ARG A 180 -16.99 -8.35 18.68
N ALA A 181 -15.89 -8.05 19.37
CA ALA A 181 -14.86 -9.02 19.76
C ALA A 181 -14.66 -9.08 21.29
N GLY A 182 -15.75 -8.85 22.04
CA GLY A 182 -15.83 -8.80 23.49
C GLY A 182 -16.87 -7.80 23.99
N GLU A 183 -16.88 -7.55 25.29
CA GLU A 183 -17.51 -6.37 25.88
C GLU A 183 -16.67 -5.12 25.58
N GLY A 184 -17.32 -3.96 25.37
CA GLY A 184 -16.69 -2.68 24.97
C GLY A 184 -15.94 -2.66 23.63
N LYS A 185 -15.69 -3.81 22.99
CA LYS A 185 -14.63 -3.99 21.99
C LYS A 185 -15.15 -4.34 20.60
N PHE A 186 -14.79 -3.52 19.62
CA PHE A 186 -15.07 -3.73 18.20
C PHE A 186 -13.78 -3.79 17.40
N VAL A 187 -13.71 -4.70 16.43
CA VAL A 187 -12.51 -4.93 15.59
C VAL A 187 -12.90 -4.81 14.12
N PHE A 188 -12.15 -4.01 13.38
CA PHE A 188 -12.29 -3.77 11.94
C PHE A 188 -11.01 -4.22 11.24
N VAL A 189 -11.13 -4.93 10.12
CA VAL A 189 -10.01 -5.52 9.38
C VAL A 189 -10.20 -5.30 7.88
N SER A 190 -9.16 -4.82 7.19
CA SER A 190 -9.12 -4.65 5.73
C SER A 190 -7.74 -5.03 5.18
N PRO A 191 -7.62 -5.52 3.93
CA PRO A 191 -6.33 -5.59 3.24
C PRO A 191 -5.80 -4.20 2.81
N SER A 192 -6.61 -3.14 2.86
CA SER A 192 -6.12 -1.78 2.61
C SER A 192 -5.38 -1.23 3.84
N ASN A 193 -4.17 -0.73 3.62
CA ASN A 193 -3.35 -0.07 4.64
C ASN A 193 -3.97 1.25 5.17
N ASP A 194 -4.92 1.82 4.43
CA ASP A 194 -5.56 3.10 4.71
C ASP A 194 -6.69 3.03 5.75
N LEU A 195 -7.14 1.83 6.15
CA LEU A 195 -8.17 1.68 7.19
C LEU A 195 -7.72 2.37 8.49
N ARG A 196 -8.54 3.32 8.96
CA ARG A 196 -8.23 4.29 10.01
C ARG A 196 -9.45 4.61 10.88
N PHE A 197 -9.19 5.04 12.11
CA PHE A 197 -10.19 5.69 12.95
C PHE A 197 -10.40 7.12 12.45
N LEU A 198 -11.66 7.53 12.29
CA LEU A 198 -12.09 8.84 11.78
C LEU A 198 -12.62 9.76 12.90
N GLY A 199 -12.51 9.33 14.17
CA GLY A 199 -12.92 10.10 15.35
C GLY A 199 -14.27 9.67 15.94
N PRO A 200 -14.58 10.12 17.17
CA PRO A 200 -15.91 9.97 17.75
C PRO A 200 -16.90 10.94 17.08
N ARG A 201 -18.15 10.53 16.92
CA ARG A 201 -19.26 11.37 16.43
C ARG A 201 -20.44 11.27 17.38
N LYS A 202 -21.08 12.41 17.69
CA LYS A 202 -22.42 12.41 18.30
C LYS A 202 -23.42 11.86 17.30
N VAL A 203 -24.12 10.79 17.67
CA VAL A 203 -25.20 10.20 16.88
C VAL A 203 -26.52 10.72 17.45
N HIS A 204 -27.38 11.24 16.59
CA HIS A 204 -28.71 11.70 16.97
C HIS A 204 -29.64 10.49 17.12
N PRO A 205 -30.53 10.43 18.12
CA PRO A 205 -31.41 9.27 18.32
C PRO A 205 -32.25 8.90 17.08
N GLY A 206 -32.66 9.87 16.26
CA GLY A 206 -33.38 9.64 15.01
C GLY A 206 -32.53 9.11 13.84
N GLU A 207 -31.20 9.05 13.96
CA GLU A 207 -30.31 8.36 13.00
C GLU A 207 -30.27 6.84 13.26
N LEU A 208 -30.84 6.36 14.38
CA LEU A 208 -30.84 4.95 14.79
C LEU A 208 -32.21 4.32 14.58
N LYS A 209 -32.26 3.20 13.84
CA LYS A 209 -33.47 2.39 13.70
C LYS A 209 -33.83 1.66 15.00
N ASP A 210 -32.81 1.11 15.66
CA ASP A 210 -32.92 0.24 16.82
C ASP A 210 -32.25 0.90 18.04
N ALA A 211 -32.81 2.02 18.50
CA ALA A 211 -32.30 2.73 19.67
C ALA A 211 -32.48 1.87 20.95
N PRO A 212 -31.48 1.80 21.85
CA PRO A 212 -31.57 0.99 23.06
C PRO A 212 -32.64 1.54 24.02
N GLY A 213 -33.42 0.64 24.62
CA GLY A 213 -34.54 0.99 25.50
C GLY A 213 -34.12 1.71 26.78
N GLY A 214 -34.91 2.71 27.19
CA GLY A 214 -34.70 3.54 28.37
C GLY A 214 -34.79 5.04 28.05
N ASN A 215 -34.55 5.89 29.05
CA ASN A 215 -34.51 7.34 28.88
C ASN A 215 -33.18 7.77 28.23
N LEU A 216 -33.07 7.60 26.92
CA LEU A 216 -31.85 7.85 26.15
C LEU A 216 -31.47 9.34 26.10
N VAL A 217 -30.39 9.70 26.80
CA VAL A 217 -29.86 11.09 26.82
C VAL A 217 -29.00 11.42 25.60
N GLY A 218 -28.38 10.41 24.96
CA GLY A 218 -27.59 10.59 23.73
C GLY A 218 -26.75 9.36 23.38
N VAL A 219 -26.16 9.36 22.19
CA VAL A 219 -25.29 8.28 21.69
C VAL A 219 -23.99 8.84 21.13
N VAL A 220 -22.88 8.16 21.42
CA VAL A 220 -21.56 8.43 20.84
C VAL A 220 -21.17 7.25 19.95
N GLY A 221 -21.04 7.50 18.66
CA GLY A 221 -20.48 6.55 17.69
C GLY A 221 -18.97 6.70 17.55
N ALA A 222 -18.29 5.62 17.17
CA ALA A 222 -16.87 5.62 16.82
C ALA A 222 -16.72 5.36 15.32
N SER A 223 -16.36 6.39 14.55
CA SER A 223 -16.26 6.29 13.09
C SER A 223 -14.96 5.58 12.68
N VAL A 224 -15.06 4.53 11.88
CA VAL A 224 -13.92 3.82 11.27
C VAL A 224 -14.16 3.72 9.77
N GLY A 225 -13.13 3.99 8.96
CA GLY A 225 -13.24 3.99 7.51
C GLY A 225 -11.90 4.25 6.83
N PHE A 226 -11.95 4.90 5.68
CA PHE A 226 -10.81 5.16 4.81
C PHE A 226 -10.60 6.68 4.67
N GLY A 227 -9.43 7.10 4.17
CA GLY A 227 -9.19 8.46 3.73
C GLY A 227 -9.81 8.74 2.36
N SER A 228 -9.81 10.01 1.95
CA SER A 228 -10.26 10.45 0.61
C SER A 228 -9.47 9.82 -0.55
N ASN A 229 -8.29 9.27 -0.26
CA ASN A 229 -7.43 8.55 -1.19
C ASN A 229 -6.99 9.34 -2.44
N PHE A 230 -7.26 10.63 -2.59
CA PHE A 230 -6.78 11.43 -3.72
C PHE A 230 -5.25 11.46 -3.79
N MET A 231 -4.70 11.36 -5.00
CA MET A 231 -3.29 11.60 -5.28
C MET A 231 -3.00 13.09 -5.07
N ASN A 232 -2.11 13.38 -4.13
CA ASN A 232 -1.74 14.75 -3.80
C ASN A 232 -0.25 14.88 -3.54
N ALA A 233 0.27 16.06 -3.86
CA ALA A 233 1.66 16.45 -3.71
C ALA A 233 1.75 17.77 -2.94
N ILE A 234 2.91 17.99 -2.33
CA ILE A 234 3.28 19.24 -1.67
C ILE A 234 4.35 19.89 -2.54
N TYR A 235 4.09 21.09 -3.02
CA TYR A 235 5.10 21.95 -3.62
C TYR A 235 5.65 22.88 -2.54
N ALA A 236 6.92 22.67 -2.19
CA ALA A 236 7.63 23.44 -1.17
C ALA A 236 9.08 23.62 -1.61
N GLU A 237 9.62 24.84 -1.46
CA GLU A 237 11.03 25.15 -1.73
C GLU A 237 11.57 24.58 -3.07
N LYS A 238 10.82 24.76 -4.16
CA LYS A 238 11.13 24.25 -5.52
C LYS A 238 11.02 22.74 -5.72
N ARG A 239 10.69 21.94 -4.70
CA ARG A 239 10.46 20.49 -4.84
C ARG A 239 8.97 20.15 -4.86
N LEU A 240 8.59 19.14 -5.65
CA LEU A 240 7.25 18.54 -5.63
C LEU A 240 7.31 17.15 -4.95
N ILE A 241 6.93 17.08 -3.68
CA ILE A 241 6.92 15.83 -2.90
C ILE A 241 5.58 15.12 -3.07
N LEU A 242 5.60 13.86 -3.51
CA LEU A 242 4.41 13.01 -3.57
C LEU A 242 3.95 12.64 -2.16
N ASN A 243 2.91 13.33 -1.68
CA ASN A 243 2.41 13.22 -0.31
C ASN A 243 1.48 12.00 -0.13
N ASN A 244 0.60 11.74 -1.11
CA ASN A 244 -0.22 10.53 -1.18
C ASN A 244 -0.35 10.00 -2.62
N GLY A 245 -0.49 8.68 -2.77
CA GLY A 245 -0.74 8.01 -4.06
C GLY A 245 0.45 7.24 -4.64
N SER A 246 1.55 7.05 -3.90
CA SER A 246 2.79 6.41 -4.37
C SER A 246 2.59 5.07 -5.11
N HIS A 247 1.66 4.24 -4.64
CA HIS A 247 1.34 2.96 -5.28
C HIS A 247 0.67 3.12 -6.65
N ARG A 248 -0.17 4.16 -6.83
CA ARG A 248 -0.78 4.49 -8.13
C ARG A 248 0.20 5.19 -9.04
N ALA A 249 0.97 6.14 -8.52
CA ALA A 249 2.05 6.80 -9.27
C ALA A 249 3.04 5.76 -9.84
N PHE A 250 3.47 4.80 -9.02
CA PHE A 250 4.26 3.64 -9.44
C PHE A 250 3.53 2.79 -10.51
N THR A 251 2.27 2.39 -10.27
CA THR A 251 1.53 1.54 -11.22
C THR A 251 1.34 2.22 -12.58
N LEU A 252 0.91 3.48 -12.59
CA LEU A 252 0.74 4.28 -13.80
C LEU A 252 2.07 4.49 -14.53
N ARG A 253 3.17 4.74 -13.79
CA ARG A 253 4.50 4.87 -14.38
C ARG A 253 5.01 3.57 -14.98
N GLN A 254 4.73 2.43 -14.34
CA GLN A 254 5.01 1.08 -14.84
C GLN A 254 4.21 0.78 -16.13
N MET A 255 2.99 1.32 -16.24
CA MET A 255 2.15 1.25 -17.44
C MET A 255 2.56 2.27 -18.53
N GLY A 256 3.67 3.00 -18.35
CA GLY A 256 4.19 3.95 -19.34
C GLY A 256 3.57 5.35 -19.30
N VAL A 257 2.65 5.64 -18.36
CA VAL A 257 2.15 7.00 -18.15
C VAL A 257 3.27 7.87 -17.57
N THR A 258 3.50 9.07 -18.12
CA THR A 258 4.53 10.01 -17.64
C THR A 258 3.96 11.20 -16.87
N HIS A 259 2.69 11.55 -17.10
CA HIS A 259 2.03 12.72 -16.52
C HIS A 259 0.66 12.35 -15.97
N VAL A 260 0.30 12.87 -14.79
CA VAL A 260 -0.96 12.52 -14.10
C VAL A 260 -1.67 13.71 -13.48
N PRO A 261 -3.02 13.70 -13.37
CA PRO A 261 -3.76 14.65 -12.54
C PRO A 261 -3.41 14.46 -11.06
N CYS A 262 -3.16 15.55 -10.35
CA CYS A 262 -2.73 15.55 -8.95
C CYS A 262 -3.25 16.82 -8.25
N ILE A 263 -3.62 16.72 -6.97
CA ILE A 263 -3.82 17.90 -6.13
C ILE A 263 -2.44 18.43 -5.72
N VAL A 264 -2.14 19.68 -6.00
CA VAL A 264 -0.88 20.33 -5.59
C VAL A 264 -1.18 21.35 -4.49
N GLN A 265 -0.67 21.07 -3.29
CA GLN A 265 -0.67 21.98 -2.16
C GLN A 265 0.60 22.83 -2.20
N HIS A 266 0.45 24.14 -2.37
CA HIS A 266 1.56 25.10 -2.37
C HIS A 266 1.86 25.55 -0.95
N VAL A 267 3.05 25.25 -0.46
CA VAL A 267 3.47 25.44 0.94
C VAL A 267 4.60 26.48 0.99
N PRO A 268 4.30 27.76 1.31
CA PRO A 268 5.31 28.82 1.31
C PRO A 268 6.20 28.84 2.57
N SER A 269 5.77 28.26 3.69
CA SER A 269 6.56 28.19 4.93
C SER A 269 6.80 26.77 5.47
N ARG A 270 7.82 26.62 6.33
CA ARG A 270 8.08 25.37 7.07
C ARG A 270 7.01 25.10 8.16
N ASP A 271 6.35 26.12 8.66
CA ASP A 271 5.30 25.98 9.68
C ASP A 271 4.04 25.35 9.07
N GLU A 272 3.66 25.75 7.85
CA GLU A 272 2.60 25.10 7.08
C GLU A 272 2.99 23.68 6.65
N LEU A 273 4.26 23.46 6.31
CA LEU A 273 4.80 22.11 6.03
C LEU A 273 4.60 21.18 7.25
N GLU A 274 4.77 21.70 8.47
CA GLU A 274 4.53 20.91 9.68
C GLU A 274 3.07 20.48 9.87
N VAL A 275 2.11 21.19 9.25
CA VAL A 275 0.68 20.83 9.27
C VAL A 275 0.33 19.81 8.19
N VAL A 276 0.73 20.04 6.94
CA VAL A 276 0.24 19.24 5.79
C VAL A 276 1.10 18.02 5.42
N ALA A 277 2.37 17.99 5.83
CA ALA A 277 3.31 16.96 5.37
C ALA A 277 3.30 15.66 6.20
N SER A 278 3.63 14.56 5.51
CA SER A 278 3.77 13.24 6.13
C SER A 278 4.83 13.24 7.25
N SER A 279 4.65 12.40 8.27
CA SER A 279 5.57 12.35 9.41
C SER A 279 7.02 11.98 9.03
N SER A 280 7.27 11.38 7.86
CA SER A 280 8.62 11.13 7.36
C SER A 280 9.27 12.38 6.82
N VAL A 281 8.53 13.20 6.07
CA VAL A 281 9.01 14.52 5.59
C VAL A 281 9.30 15.41 6.78
N ARG A 282 8.37 15.51 7.75
CA ARG A 282 8.52 16.36 8.94
C ARG A 282 9.68 15.98 9.86
N ARG A 283 10.00 14.68 9.97
CA ARG A 283 11.19 14.22 10.72
C ARG A 283 12.53 14.54 10.06
N ASN A 284 12.57 14.77 8.75
CA ASN A 284 13.81 15.05 8.02
C ASN A 284 13.51 15.80 6.70
N PRO A 285 13.07 17.07 6.76
CA PRO A 285 12.54 17.76 5.58
C PRO A 285 13.64 18.06 4.56
N ASP A 286 14.87 18.32 5.01
CA ASP A 286 15.97 18.72 4.14
C ASP A 286 16.51 17.56 3.29
N LEU A 287 16.29 16.30 3.68
CA LEU A 287 16.53 15.13 2.82
C LEU A 287 15.65 15.13 1.56
N TYR A 288 14.49 15.77 1.61
CA TYR A 288 13.54 15.85 0.50
C TYR A 288 13.57 17.21 -0.18
N LEU A 289 13.87 18.29 0.56
CA LEU A 289 13.86 19.67 0.08
C LEU A 289 15.23 20.17 -0.39
N LYS A 290 16.28 19.97 0.41
CA LYS A 290 17.63 20.56 0.18
C LYS A 290 18.64 19.59 -0.43
N HIS A 291 18.42 18.29 -0.33
CA HIS A 291 19.34 17.28 -0.85
C HIS A 291 19.57 17.47 -2.37
N VAL A 292 20.83 17.45 -2.81
CA VAL A 292 21.22 17.79 -4.21
C VAL A 292 20.50 16.95 -5.27
N ARG A 293 20.18 15.71 -4.90
CA ARG A 293 19.39 14.76 -5.67
C ARG A 293 18.58 13.92 -4.68
N PRO A 294 17.32 14.26 -4.36
CA PRO A 294 16.53 13.52 -3.37
C PRO A 294 16.09 12.13 -3.91
N PRO A 295 15.44 11.27 -3.11
CA PRO A 295 14.77 10.08 -3.64
C PRO A 295 13.59 10.48 -4.53
N MET A 296 13.43 9.84 -5.68
CA MET A 296 12.44 10.22 -6.71
C MET A 296 11.63 9.01 -7.18
N LEU A 297 10.42 9.24 -7.73
CA LEU A 297 9.55 8.15 -8.20
C LEU A 297 10.24 7.22 -9.21
N LYS A 298 11.07 7.78 -10.09
CA LYS A 298 11.85 7.03 -11.09
C LYS A 298 12.84 6.03 -10.47
N ASP A 299 13.27 6.23 -9.22
CA ASP A 299 14.19 5.32 -8.51
C ASP A 299 13.57 3.95 -8.27
N TYR A 300 12.23 3.87 -8.17
CA TYR A 300 11.53 2.59 -8.08
C TYR A 300 11.66 1.75 -9.37
N PHE A 301 12.17 2.31 -10.47
CA PHE A 301 12.32 1.61 -11.76
C PHE A 301 13.76 1.21 -12.05
N ASP A 302 14.75 1.88 -11.45
CA ASP A 302 16.15 1.51 -11.54
C ASP A 302 16.42 0.17 -10.79
N PRO A 303 16.85 -0.91 -11.47
CA PRO A 303 17.17 -2.18 -10.83
C PRO A 303 18.38 -2.12 -9.88
N GLN A 304 19.23 -1.10 -9.96
CA GLN A 304 20.37 -0.91 -9.06
C GLN A 304 19.97 -0.22 -7.74
N LEU A 305 18.86 0.52 -7.71
CA LEU A 305 18.39 1.27 -6.54
C LEU A 305 17.31 0.56 -5.71
N ARG A 306 16.89 -0.64 -6.12
CA ARG A 306 15.74 -1.35 -5.51
C ARG A 306 16.03 -2.82 -5.26
N MET A 307 15.44 -3.37 -4.19
CA MET A 307 15.34 -4.81 -3.96
C MET A 307 13.87 -5.22 -3.91
N VAL A 308 13.52 -6.33 -4.57
CA VAL A 308 12.18 -6.93 -4.51
C VAL A 308 12.22 -8.17 -3.63
N LEU A 309 11.32 -8.23 -2.64
CA LEU A 309 11.30 -9.28 -1.62
C LEU A 309 9.90 -9.88 -1.46
N PRO A 310 9.77 -11.20 -1.27
CA PRO A 310 8.54 -11.81 -0.79
C PRO A 310 8.34 -11.43 0.69
N VAL A 311 7.21 -10.80 1.00
CA VAL A 311 6.87 -10.33 2.34
C VAL A 311 5.60 -10.99 2.86
N HIS A 312 5.50 -11.14 4.18
CA HIS A 312 4.28 -11.62 4.82
C HIS A 312 3.11 -10.68 4.51
N ARG A 313 2.00 -11.23 4.01
CA ARG A 313 0.73 -10.51 3.84
C ARG A 313 0.29 -9.91 5.18
N ARG A 314 -0.03 -8.61 5.19
CA ARG A 314 -0.51 -7.90 6.39
C ARG A 314 -1.90 -7.32 6.14
N LEU A 315 -2.80 -7.55 7.09
CA LEU A 315 -4.09 -6.86 7.14
C LEU A 315 -4.00 -5.66 8.09
N ARG A 316 -4.65 -4.57 7.75
CA ARG A 316 -4.81 -3.41 8.62
C ARG A 316 -5.95 -3.69 9.59
N GLN A 317 -5.64 -3.71 10.88
CA GLN A 317 -6.63 -3.84 11.95
C GLN A 317 -6.77 -2.52 12.71
N ILE A 318 -8.01 -2.09 12.92
CA ILE A 318 -8.39 -1.07 13.90
C ILE A 318 -9.19 -1.75 15.01
N THR A 319 -8.97 -1.36 16.26
CA THR A 319 -9.69 -1.90 17.42
C THR A 319 -10.18 -0.75 18.28
N VAL A 320 -11.50 -0.54 18.28
CA VAL A 320 -12.17 0.42 19.14
C VAL A 320 -12.45 -0.27 20.47
N ARG A 321 -12.22 0.45 21.57
CA ARG A 321 -12.61 0.06 22.93
C ARG A 321 -13.35 1.24 23.55
N PHE A 322 -14.49 0.94 24.16
CA PHE A 322 -15.23 1.81 25.07
C PHE A 322 -15.00 1.31 26.50
#